data_AF-A0A497PQJ0-F1
#
_entry.id   AF-A0A497PQJ0-F1
#
_cell.length_a   1.000
_cell.length_b   1.000
_cell.length_c   1.000
_cell.angle_alpha   90.00
_cell.angle_beta   90.00
_cell.angle_gamma   90.00
#
_symmetry.space_group_name_H-M   'P 1'
#
loop_
_entity.id
_entity.type
_entity.pdbx_description
1 polymer ?
#
loop_
_entity_poly.entity_id
_entity_poly.type
_entity_poly.pdbx_seq_one_letter_code
_entity_poly.pdbx_strand_id
1 'polypeptide(L)'
;MEGALDEAIDAAQAAQSDATQALADAATADGKAVAAQTDVDDLVTLSGVGVNSTHLGTFTGSTIADSQTNKQALQALETKAEANAALLAGWDWQNSVLDYVDNTAVPPTEVTGNRYLLDATGASHANWDGAAALSIVEFNGTSWVATAPAVGMVISVEDETTSVRQYSGSAWDQKFFESTTASTGLTKVGFDVRLADASASAGIVISSGAISANVDDSTIALVGNAIVLKDLGVTNAKVSASAAIVESKLSLDYSTSGLNTAVTTAQSDIDTHKDGTANKHDLSEIDNETDGNYTDVGTAQAAIDALDTQVKANADSIAAMSEVETVAEVFVAGEALLADTLYAVRLAKGAETAGRVFKADKDASSNDNFHVIGLVYSGSAIAIGENATVVKAGKMDLGAAHSLTVGEVNFLGATGLVTAGGANGASAPSTASHAAVQVCVGRTANILEVRIQEMGVN
;
A
#
# COMPACT_ATOMS: atom_id res chain seq x y z
N MET A 1 4.27 147.88 101.46
CA MET A 1 5.26 146.77 101.49
C MET A 1 4.57 145.44 101.73
N GLU A 2 3.57 145.39 102.62
CA GLU A 2 2.78 144.18 102.94
C GLU A 2 1.93 143.67 101.77
N GLY A 3 1.15 144.53 101.07
CA GLY A 3 0.29 144.09 99.96
C GLY A 3 1.02 143.57 98.70
N ALA A 4 2.24 144.04 98.42
CA ALA A 4 3.05 143.54 97.30
C ALA A 4 3.70 142.18 97.63
N LEU A 5 3.88 141.88 98.92
CA LEU A 5 4.37 140.58 99.38
C LEU A 5 3.26 139.54 99.30
N ASP A 6 2.02 139.91 99.66
CA ASP A 6 0.83 139.05 99.55
C ASP A 6 0.57 138.65 98.09
N GLU A 7 0.58 139.61 97.15
CA GLU A 7 0.37 139.33 95.73
C GLU A 7 1.47 138.43 95.13
N ALA A 8 2.72 138.59 95.58
CA ALA A 8 3.82 137.72 95.19
C ALA A 8 3.70 136.30 95.78
N ILE A 9 3.17 136.19 97.01
CA ILE A 9 2.88 134.90 97.65
C ILE A 9 1.74 134.19 96.91
N ASP A 10 0.64 134.88 96.60
CA ASP A 10 -0.50 134.33 95.86
C ASP A 10 -0.09 133.87 94.46
N ALA A 11 0.72 134.66 93.75
CA ALA A 11 1.24 134.27 92.44
C ALA A 11 2.16 133.03 92.52
N ALA A 12 3.01 132.96 93.56
CA ALA A 12 3.85 131.78 93.79
C ALA A 12 3.03 130.53 94.15
N GLN A 13 1.97 130.69 94.95
CA GLN A 13 1.03 129.61 95.28
C GLN A 13 0.25 129.14 94.06
N ALA A 14 -0.22 130.05 93.20
CA ALA A 14 -0.89 129.70 91.94
C ALA A 14 0.04 128.95 90.98
N ALA A 15 1.28 129.43 90.80
CA ALA A 15 2.28 128.72 90.01
C ALA A 15 2.64 127.34 90.59
N GLN A 16 2.69 127.22 91.92
CA GLN A 16 2.89 125.94 92.60
C GLN A 16 1.70 125.00 92.39
N SER A 17 0.47 125.53 92.41
CA SER A 17 -0.75 124.78 92.11
C SER A 17 -0.75 124.26 90.67
N ASP A 18 -0.44 125.12 89.69
CA ASP A 18 -0.35 124.73 88.28
C ASP A 18 0.74 123.69 88.04
N ALA A 19 1.91 123.86 88.65
CA ALA A 19 2.99 122.87 88.60
C ALA A 19 2.57 121.53 89.22
N THR A 20 1.81 121.56 90.32
CA THR A 20 1.28 120.35 90.96
C THR A 20 0.27 119.66 90.07
N GLN A 21 -0.63 120.40 89.43
CA GLN A 21 -1.61 119.86 88.50
C GLN A 21 -0.93 119.25 87.26
N ALA A 22 0.06 119.94 86.67
CA ALA A 22 0.82 119.42 85.55
C ALA A 22 1.55 118.12 85.90
N LEU A 23 2.08 117.99 87.13
CA LEU A 23 2.68 116.76 87.61
C LEU A 23 1.65 115.63 87.80
N ALA A 24 0.45 115.95 88.29
CA ALA A 24 -0.64 114.98 88.42
C ALA A 24 -1.17 114.49 87.06
N ASP A 25 -1.29 115.39 86.09
CA ASP A 25 -1.67 115.07 84.72
C ASP A 25 -0.60 114.18 84.05
N ALA A 26 0.69 114.51 84.25
CA ALA A 26 1.80 113.71 83.76
C ALA A 26 1.83 112.31 84.39
N ALA A 27 1.60 112.19 85.71
CA ALA A 27 1.51 110.90 86.39
C ALA A 27 0.31 110.06 85.89
N THR A 28 -0.81 110.71 85.60
CA THR A 28 -1.99 110.05 85.01
C THR A 28 -1.71 109.57 83.59
N ALA A 29 -0.99 110.37 82.79
CA ALA A 29 -0.58 110.00 81.44
C ALA A 29 0.42 108.82 81.45
N ASP A 30 1.39 108.85 82.37
CA ASP A 30 2.35 107.76 82.58
C ASP A 30 1.64 106.46 82.98
N GLY A 31 0.70 106.52 83.93
CA GLY A 31 -0.11 105.36 84.31
C GLY A 31 -0.92 104.77 83.15
N LYS A 32 -1.47 105.60 82.25
CA LYS A 32 -2.14 105.13 81.04
C LYS A 32 -1.17 104.51 80.03
N ALA A 33 0.04 105.05 79.89
CA ALA A 33 1.07 104.50 79.02
C ALA A 33 1.55 103.13 79.50
N VAL A 34 1.76 102.96 80.81
CA VAL A 34 2.11 101.67 81.43
C VAL A 34 1.01 100.63 81.23
N ALA A 35 -0.26 101.02 81.39
CA ALA A 35 -1.38 100.13 81.13
C ALA A 35 -1.45 99.71 79.65
N ALA A 36 -1.32 100.66 78.71
CA ALA A 36 -1.30 100.34 77.29
C ALA A 36 -0.11 99.45 76.88
N GLN A 37 1.06 99.62 77.50
CA GLN A 37 2.20 98.72 77.29
C GLN A 37 1.88 97.31 77.78
N THR A 38 1.22 97.18 78.93
CA THR A 38 0.77 95.89 79.47
C THR A 38 -0.22 95.22 78.52
N ASP A 39 -1.19 95.96 77.99
CA ASP A 39 -2.16 95.43 77.00
C ASP A 39 -1.44 94.95 75.71
N VAL A 40 -0.42 95.69 75.25
CA VAL A 40 0.40 95.27 74.09
C VAL A 40 1.21 94.02 74.39
N ASP A 41 1.79 93.91 75.59
CA ASP A 41 2.54 92.73 76.03
C ASP A 41 1.63 91.48 76.14
N ASP A 42 0.40 91.66 76.63
CA ASP A 42 -0.62 90.62 76.66
C ASP A 42 -1.00 90.16 75.24
N LEU A 43 -1.15 91.09 74.29
CA LEU A 43 -1.42 90.76 72.88
C LEU A 43 -0.26 90.03 72.22
N VAL A 44 0.99 90.43 72.48
CA VAL A 44 2.20 89.74 72.01
C VAL A 44 2.26 88.32 72.58
N THR A 45 1.96 88.15 73.87
CA THR A 45 1.94 86.84 74.52
C THR A 45 0.84 85.95 73.96
N LEU A 46 -0.38 86.49 73.76
CA LEU A 46 -1.52 85.75 73.23
C LEU A 46 -1.31 85.31 71.78
N SER A 47 -0.75 86.20 70.96
CA SER A 47 -0.54 85.94 69.53
C SER A 47 0.76 85.18 69.24
N GLY A 48 1.72 85.17 70.17
CA GLY A 48 3.05 84.59 69.98
C GLY A 48 3.91 85.34 68.96
N VAL A 49 3.48 86.52 68.48
CA VAL A 49 4.25 87.34 67.54
C VAL A 49 4.90 88.52 68.25
N GLY A 50 6.15 88.82 67.89
CA GLY A 50 6.87 89.95 68.48
C GLY A 50 6.20 91.30 68.21
N VAL A 51 6.44 92.28 69.08
CA VAL A 51 5.97 93.65 68.91
C VAL A 51 6.34 94.21 67.54
N ASN A 52 5.44 94.98 66.92
CA ASN A 52 5.57 95.55 65.58
C ASN A 52 5.72 94.51 64.44
N SER A 53 5.59 93.21 64.71
CA SER A 53 5.51 92.23 63.64
C SER A 53 4.23 92.44 62.84
N THR A 54 4.35 92.43 61.52
CA THR A 54 3.21 92.54 60.60
C THR A 54 2.73 91.17 60.10
N HIS A 55 3.39 90.09 60.53
CA HIS A 55 3.10 88.72 60.11
C HIS A 55 3.34 87.67 61.20
N LEU A 56 2.83 86.47 60.98
CA LEU A 56 2.89 85.33 61.90
C LEU A 56 4.24 84.58 61.91
N GLY A 57 5.23 85.02 61.12
CA GLY A 57 6.56 84.39 61.08
C GLY A 57 6.60 83.18 60.15
N THR A 58 7.43 82.18 60.47
CA THR A 58 7.61 80.97 59.67
C THR A 58 6.81 79.81 60.25
N PHE A 59 6.10 79.07 59.39
CA PHE A 59 5.41 77.83 59.75
C PHE A 59 6.20 76.63 59.23
N THR A 60 6.27 75.56 60.04
CA THR A 60 6.92 74.30 59.61
C THR A 60 6.03 73.43 58.73
N GLY A 61 4.72 73.70 58.72
CA GLY A 61 3.75 73.05 57.84
C GLY A 61 3.62 73.76 56.49
N SER A 62 2.93 73.14 55.54
CA SER A 62 2.74 73.68 54.18
C SER A 62 1.40 74.38 53.97
N THR A 63 0.45 74.27 54.90
CA THR A 63 -0.89 74.86 54.75
C THR A 63 -0.88 76.38 54.85
N ILE A 64 -0.14 76.94 55.81
CA ILE A 64 0.05 78.38 55.96
C ILE A 64 1.46 78.69 55.48
N ALA A 65 1.59 79.56 54.49
CA ALA A 65 2.91 80.01 54.02
C ALA A 65 3.61 80.88 55.08
N ASP A 66 4.91 81.09 54.91
CA ASP A 66 5.66 82.01 55.75
C ASP A 66 5.20 83.47 55.55
N SER A 67 5.42 84.27 56.59
CA SER A 67 5.20 85.72 56.62
C SER A 67 3.77 86.15 56.22
N GLN A 68 2.76 85.34 56.57
CA GLN A 68 1.36 85.69 56.36
C GLN A 68 0.79 86.56 57.49
N THR A 69 -0.14 87.44 57.14
CA THR A 69 -1.02 88.11 58.11
C THR A 69 -2.05 87.12 58.68
N ASN A 70 -2.69 87.44 59.82
CA ASN A 70 -3.75 86.62 60.41
C ASN A 70 -4.87 86.29 59.42
N LYS A 71 -5.28 87.27 58.62
CA LYS A 71 -6.34 87.08 57.61
C LYS A 71 -5.92 86.06 56.55
N GLN A 72 -4.69 86.16 56.03
CA GLN A 72 -4.19 85.24 55.02
C GLN A 72 -4.02 83.82 55.58
N ALA A 73 -3.53 83.68 56.82
CA ALA A 73 -3.38 82.38 57.47
C ALA A 73 -4.74 81.70 57.71
N LEU A 74 -5.74 82.44 58.19
CA LEU A 74 -7.10 81.92 58.36
C LEU A 74 -7.74 81.55 57.01
N GLN A 75 -7.53 82.37 55.97
CA GLN A 75 -8.01 82.06 54.61
C GLN A 75 -7.37 80.77 54.07
N ALA A 76 -6.08 80.55 54.33
CA ALA A 76 -5.38 79.35 53.91
C ALA A 76 -5.90 78.10 54.64
N LEU A 77 -6.17 78.21 55.94
CA LEU A 77 -6.82 77.14 56.73
C LEU A 77 -8.23 76.84 56.23
N GLU A 78 -9.04 77.87 55.96
CA GLU A 78 -10.39 77.74 55.41
C GLU A 78 -10.36 77.00 54.06
N THR A 79 -9.54 77.49 53.12
CA THR A 79 -9.38 76.87 51.80
C THR A 79 -8.99 75.39 51.91
N LYS A 80 -8.08 75.06 52.84
CA LYS A 80 -7.66 73.67 53.05
C LYS A 80 -8.77 72.83 53.68
N ALA A 81 -9.53 73.38 54.63
CA ALA A 81 -10.66 72.70 55.25
C ALA A 81 -11.77 72.42 54.23
N GLU A 82 -12.12 73.39 53.39
CA GLU A 82 -13.09 73.24 52.31
C GLU A 82 -12.64 72.22 51.27
N ALA A 83 -11.36 72.25 50.86
CA ALA A 83 -10.82 71.27 49.93
C ALA A 83 -10.87 69.85 50.50
N ASN A 84 -10.52 69.67 51.78
CA ASN A 84 -10.66 68.39 52.45
C ASN A 84 -12.13 67.95 52.53
N ALA A 85 -13.05 68.85 52.89
CA ALA A 85 -14.48 68.56 52.92
C ALA A 85 -15.01 68.14 51.54
N ALA A 86 -14.59 68.81 50.47
CA ALA A 86 -14.95 68.45 49.09
C ALA A 86 -14.40 67.08 48.67
N LEU A 87 -13.17 66.74 49.09
CA LEU A 87 -12.59 65.41 48.85
C LEU A 87 -13.37 64.30 49.55
N LEU A 88 -13.86 64.54 50.77
CA LEU A 88 -14.67 63.57 51.51
C LEU A 88 -16.12 63.51 51.01
N ALA A 89 -16.70 64.63 50.55
CA ALA A 89 -18.06 64.66 50.04
C ALA A 89 -18.28 63.82 48.77
N GLY A 90 -17.22 63.54 48.00
CA GLY A 90 -17.29 62.63 46.86
C GLY A 90 -17.42 61.15 47.25
N TRP A 91 -17.29 60.83 48.53
CA TRP A 91 -17.35 59.48 49.07
C TRP A 91 -18.62 59.40 49.92
N ASP A 92 -19.68 58.75 49.44
CA ASP A 92 -20.93 58.54 50.20
C ASP A 92 -20.76 57.53 51.37
N TRP A 93 -19.54 57.43 51.91
CA TRP A 93 -19.19 56.56 53.01
C TRP A 93 -19.82 57.04 54.30
N GLN A 94 -20.53 56.14 54.96
CA GLN A 94 -21.15 56.36 56.26
C GLN A 94 -20.27 55.78 57.37
N ASN A 95 -20.38 56.34 58.58
CA ASN A 95 -19.83 55.71 59.78
C ASN A 95 -20.37 54.27 59.92
N SER A 96 -19.54 53.37 60.45
CA SER A 96 -19.92 51.97 60.64
C SER A 96 -21.19 51.83 61.48
N VAL A 97 -21.90 50.73 61.23
CA VAL A 97 -22.98 50.24 62.08
C VAL A 97 -22.51 48.98 62.78
N LEU A 98 -23.10 48.69 63.93
CA LEU A 98 -22.81 47.48 64.70
C LEU A 98 -23.27 46.23 63.94
N ASP A 99 -24.51 46.25 63.46
CA ASP A 99 -25.14 45.09 62.82
C ASP A 99 -26.15 45.48 61.73
N TYR A 100 -26.47 44.52 60.86
CA TYR A 100 -27.53 44.58 59.86
C TYR A 100 -28.73 43.76 60.35
N VAL A 101 -29.80 44.46 60.74
CA VAL A 101 -30.87 43.89 61.58
C VAL A 101 -32.22 43.82 60.87
N ASP A 102 -33.06 42.86 61.28
CA ASP A 102 -34.45 42.78 60.87
C ASP A 102 -35.23 43.99 61.41
N ASN A 103 -35.69 44.81 60.48
CA ASN A 103 -36.48 46.01 60.70
C ASN A 103 -37.78 45.78 61.50
N THR A 104 -38.37 44.59 61.40
CA THR A 104 -39.63 44.25 62.06
C THR A 104 -39.45 43.77 63.49
N ALA A 105 -38.22 43.46 63.88
CA ALA A 105 -37.88 43.06 65.24
C ALA A 105 -37.83 44.28 66.18
N VAL A 106 -37.98 44.01 67.48
CA VAL A 106 -37.75 45.03 68.52
C VAL A 106 -36.26 45.45 68.46
N PRO A 107 -35.95 46.76 68.53
CA PRO A 107 -34.58 47.25 68.56
C PRO A 107 -33.73 46.56 69.64
N PRO A 108 -32.42 46.40 69.41
CA PRO A 108 -31.47 46.01 70.45
C PRO A 108 -31.45 47.01 71.61
N THR A 109 -30.75 46.65 72.70
CA THR A 109 -30.59 47.53 73.87
C THR A 109 -30.11 48.92 73.46
N GLU A 110 -30.88 49.92 73.85
CA GLU A 110 -30.64 51.33 73.57
C GLU A 110 -29.43 51.83 74.36
N VAL A 111 -28.29 51.93 73.66
CA VAL A 111 -27.06 52.54 74.17
C VAL A 111 -26.75 53.74 73.29
N THR A 112 -26.51 54.90 73.90
CA THR A 112 -26.23 56.14 73.17
C THR A 112 -25.05 55.97 72.23
N GLY A 113 -25.25 56.33 70.96
CA GLY A 113 -24.26 56.21 69.89
C GLY A 113 -24.28 54.86 69.15
N ASN A 114 -25.06 53.87 69.62
CA ASN A 114 -25.20 52.62 68.86
C ASN A 114 -25.90 52.89 67.52
N ARG A 115 -25.34 52.30 66.47
CA ARG A 115 -25.83 52.44 65.09
C ARG A 115 -26.19 51.08 64.51
N TYR A 116 -27.31 51.01 63.82
CA TYR A 116 -27.77 49.79 63.13
C TYR A 116 -28.21 50.12 61.71
N LEU A 117 -28.09 49.13 60.82
CA LEU A 117 -28.65 49.20 59.48
C LEU A 117 -29.91 48.33 59.42
N LEU A 118 -31.05 48.94 59.12
CA LEU A 118 -32.32 48.22 59.02
C LEU A 118 -32.43 47.53 57.67
N ASP A 119 -32.94 46.30 57.64
CA ASP A 119 -33.23 45.59 56.41
C ASP A 119 -34.50 46.12 55.71
N ALA A 120 -34.88 45.47 54.60
CA ALA A 120 -36.08 45.79 53.82
C ALA A 120 -37.34 45.05 54.29
N THR A 121 -37.28 44.32 55.40
CA THR A 121 -38.36 43.39 55.77
C THR A 121 -39.54 44.16 56.33
N GLY A 122 -40.70 44.04 55.67
CA GLY A 122 -41.99 44.54 56.17
C GLY A 122 -42.01 46.03 56.55
N ALA A 123 -42.97 46.40 57.40
CA ALA A 123 -43.04 47.71 58.02
C ALA A 123 -42.20 47.72 59.30
N SER A 124 -41.49 48.81 59.53
CA SER A 124 -40.60 48.99 60.67
C SER A 124 -41.33 48.88 62.00
N HIS A 125 -40.70 48.19 62.95
CA HIS A 125 -41.22 48.09 64.31
C HIS A 125 -41.35 49.48 64.94
N ALA A 126 -42.45 49.74 65.65
CA ALA A 126 -42.76 51.06 66.20
C ALA A 126 -41.67 51.62 67.14
N ASN A 127 -40.96 50.73 67.86
CA ASN A 127 -39.85 51.09 68.75
C ASN A 127 -38.58 51.56 68.04
N TRP A 128 -38.51 51.50 66.70
CA TRP A 128 -37.49 52.24 65.95
C TRP A 128 -37.84 53.73 65.79
N ASP A 129 -38.76 54.25 66.61
CA ASP A 129 -39.21 55.65 66.66
C ASP A 129 -39.65 56.24 65.31
N GLY A 130 -40.25 55.40 64.47
CA GLY A 130 -40.73 55.78 63.15
C GLY A 130 -39.66 55.77 62.05
N ALA A 131 -38.49 55.18 62.29
CA ALA A 131 -37.54 54.88 61.23
C ALA A 131 -38.20 54.05 60.12
N ALA A 132 -37.81 54.30 58.87
CA ALA A 132 -38.25 53.50 57.73
C ALA A 132 -37.30 52.32 57.51
N ALA A 133 -37.78 51.28 56.82
CA ALA A 133 -36.94 50.20 56.33
C ALA A 133 -35.75 50.75 55.53
N LEU A 134 -34.61 50.05 55.54
CA LEU A 134 -33.36 50.46 54.90
C LEU A 134 -32.68 51.72 55.48
N SER A 135 -33.24 52.34 56.51
CA SER A 135 -32.61 53.48 57.18
C SER A 135 -31.39 53.04 58.01
N ILE A 136 -30.43 53.94 58.11
CA ILE A 136 -29.37 53.87 59.11
C ILE A 136 -29.93 54.55 60.36
N VAL A 137 -29.95 53.86 61.50
CA VAL A 137 -30.49 54.40 62.75
C VAL A 137 -29.39 54.56 63.79
N GLU A 138 -29.44 55.66 64.54
CA GLU A 138 -28.53 55.95 65.65
C GLU A 138 -29.31 56.32 66.91
N PHE A 139 -29.02 55.68 68.05
CA PHE A 139 -29.67 56.06 69.30
C PHE A 139 -29.00 57.29 69.92
N ASN A 140 -29.73 58.41 70.02
CA ASN A 140 -29.18 59.68 70.56
C ASN A 140 -29.23 59.79 72.10
N GLY A 141 -29.65 58.73 72.79
CA GLY A 141 -29.90 58.73 74.24
C GLY A 141 -31.37 58.91 74.64
N THR A 142 -32.26 59.19 73.68
CA THR A 142 -33.70 59.32 73.91
C THR A 142 -34.53 58.63 72.84
N SER A 143 -34.07 58.64 71.59
CA SER A 143 -34.78 58.03 70.46
C SER A 143 -33.81 57.56 69.38
N TRP A 144 -34.29 56.66 68.51
CA TRP A 144 -33.63 56.28 67.27
C TRP A 144 -33.78 57.38 66.21
N VAL A 145 -32.65 57.99 65.84
CA VAL A 145 -32.58 58.99 64.77
C VAL A 145 -32.27 58.27 63.46
N ALA A 146 -33.20 58.32 62.51
CA ALA A 146 -33.08 57.67 61.21
C ALA A 146 -32.44 58.59 60.16
N THR A 147 -31.50 58.04 59.39
CA THR A 147 -30.93 58.62 58.18
C THR A 147 -31.40 57.81 56.98
N ALA A 148 -32.11 58.47 56.06
CA ALA A 148 -32.57 57.85 54.83
C ALA A 148 -31.39 57.55 53.89
N PRO A 149 -31.32 56.36 53.28
CA PRO A 149 -30.23 56.02 52.37
C PRO A 149 -30.36 56.77 51.04
N ALA A 150 -29.22 57.15 50.45
CA ALA A 150 -29.13 57.69 49.09
C ALA A 150 -28.34 56.73 48.19
N VAL A 151 -28.65 56.72 46.90
CA VAL A 151 -27.96 55.88 45.90
C VAL A 151 -26.46 56.16 45.98
N GLY A 152 -25.66 55.10 46.10
CA GLY A 152 -24.21 55.20 46.18
C GLY A 152 -23.65 55.16 47.60
N MET A 153 -24.47 55.35 48.64
CA MET A 153 -24.02 55.24 50.04
C MET A 153 -23.36 53.91 50.32
N VAL A 154 -22.20 53.93 50.99
CA VAL A 154 -21.45 52.74 51.39
C VAL A 154 -21.30 52.74 52.90
N ILE A 155 -21.49 51.58 53.53
CA ILE A 155 -21.37 51.42 54.97
C ILE A 155 -20.73 50.08 55.31
N SER A 156 -19.84 50.09 56.29
CA SER A 156 -19.31 48.85 56.89
C SER A 156 -20.21 48.42 58.03
N VAL A 157 -20.48 47.12 58.13
CA VAL A 157 -21.16 46.51 59.26
C VAL A 157 -20.11 45.78 60.08
N GLU A 158 -20.00 46.08 61.37
CA GLU A 158 -18.91 45.58 62.22
C GLU A 158 -18.94 44.05 62.36
N ASP A 159 -20.13 43.45 62.38
CA ASP A 159 -20.32 42.00 62.37
C ASP A 159 -20.06 41.35 60.99
N GLU A 160 -19.88 42.14 59.93
CA GLU A 160 -19.54 41.67 58.58
C GLU A 160 -18.07 41.97 58.21
N THR A 161 -17.15 41.14 58.70
CA THR A 161 -15.69 41.36 58.54
C THR A 161 -15.15 41.24 57.10
N THR A 162 -15.95 40.74 56.16
CA THR A 162 -15.51 40.44 54.78
C THR A 162 -16.29 41.20 53.72
N SER A 163 -17.07 42.21 54.10
CA SER A 163 -17.89 42.97 53.14
C SER A 163 -18.15 44.41 53.58
N VAL A 164 -18.57 45.22 52.62
CA VAL A 164 -19.27 46.48 52.85
C VAL A 164 -20.66 46.40 52.22
N ARG A 165 -21.61 47.19 52.68
CA ARG A 165 -22.92 47.32 52.04
C ARG A 165 -22.99 48.60 51.25
N GLN A 166 -23.52 48.54 50.03
CA GLN A 166 -23.72 49.68 49.15
C GLN A 166 -25.20 49.82 48.80
N TYR A 167 -25.77 51.02 48.98
CA TYR A 167 -27.15 51.28 48.62
C TYR A 167 -27.31 51.49 47.11
N SER A 168 -28.10 50.63 46.46
CA SER A 168 -28.36 50.70 45.01
C SER A 168 -29.54 51.59 44.61
N GLY A 169 -30.23 52.20 45.58
CA GLY A 169 -31.46 52.96 45.36
C GLY A 169 -32.73 52.25 45.81
N SER A 170 -32.65 50.94 46.06
CA SER A 170 -33.76 50.14 46.55
C SER A 170 -33.38 49.15 47.65
N ALA A 171 -32.09 48.84 47.82
CA ALA A 171 -31.61 47.90 48.83
C ALA A 171 -30.13 48.17 49.17
N TRP A 172 -29.69 47.65 50.31
CA TRP A 172 -28.29 47.63 50.72
C TRP A 172 -27.61 46.35 50.23
N ASP A 173 -27.00 46.41 49.05
CA ASP A 173 -26.30 45.31 48.42
C ASP A 173 -24.98 45.03 49.14
N GLN A 174 -24.80 43.80 49.61
CA GLN A 174 -23.54 43.36 50.22
C GLN A 174 -22.46 43.18 49.14
N LYS A 175 -21.34 43.88 49.29
CA LYS A 175 -20.15 43.82 48.44
C LYS A 175 -19.03 43.18 49.24
N PHE A 176 -18.72 41.93 48.93
CA PHE A 176 -17.63 41.21 49.57
C PHE A 176 -16.28 41.82 49.16
N PHE A 177 -15.37 41.96 50.13
CA PHE A 177 -13.95 42.10 49.84
C PHE A 177 -13.50 40.83 49.09
N GLU A 178 -12.67 40.98 48.07
CA GLU A 178 -12.16 39.83 47.32
C GLU A 178 -11.38 38.90 48.25
N SER A 179 -12.01 37.78 48.61
CA SER A 179 -11.40 36.69 49.37
C SER A 179 -10.90 35.64 48.39
N THR A 180 -9.83 35.93 47.64
CA THR A 180 -8.82 34.90 47.26
C THR A 180 -7.64 35.48 46.51
N THR A 181 -6.47 35.02 46.94
CA THR A 181 -5.19 35.01 46.24
C THR A 181 -5.34 34.74 44.75
N ALA A 182 -4.67 35.52 43.90
CA ALA A 182 -4.52 35.24 42.48
C ALA A 182 -4.15 33.77 42.26
N SER A 183 -5.11 32.96 41.81
CA SER A 183 -4.77 31.73 41.09
C SER A 183 -4.30 32.14 39.69
N THR A 184 -3.51 31.30 39.02
CA THR A 184 -3.03 31.55 37.66
C THR A 184 -4.15 31.56 36.60
N GLY A 185 -5.41 31.36 36.99
CA GLY A 185 -6.55 31.25 36.10
C GLY A 185 -7.39 32.51 35.91
N LEU A 186 -7.18 33.58 36.69
CA LEU A 186 -7.97 34.82 36.62
C LEU A 186 -7.07 36.07 36.45
N THR A 187 -7.38 36.96 35.51
CA THR A 187 -6.76 38.30 35.34
C THR A 187 -7.77 39.42 35.53
N LYS A 188 -7.32 40.52 36.12
CA LYS A 188 -8.11 41.76 36.20
C LYS A 188 -8.01 42.52 34.89
N VAL A 189 -9.15 42.80 34.24
CA VAL A 189 -9.24 43.63 33.03
C VAL A 189 -10.13 44.82 33.33
N GLY A 190 -9.52 45.97 33.63
CA GLY A 190 -10.24 47.15 34.08
C GLY A 190 -10.84 46.94 35.47
N PHE A 191 -12.18 47.03 35.57
CA PHE A 191 -12.96 46.76 36.78
C PHE A 191 -13.50 45.33 36.85
N ASP A 192 -13.31 44.52 35.79
CA ASP A 192 -13.75 43.13 35.74
C ASP A 192 -12.63 42.17 36.19
N VAL A 193 -12.99 41.10 36.90
CA VAL A 193 -12.15 39.91 37.05
C VAL A 193 -12.55 38.90 35.97
N ARG A 194 -11.62 38.59 35.07
CA ARG A 194 -11.80 37.67 33.95
C ARG A 194 -10.94 36.44 34.16
N LEU A 195 -11.18 35.36 33.41
CA LEU A 195 -10.18 34.31 33.28
C LEU A 195 -8.95 34.87 32.57
N ALA A 196 -7.75 34.57 33.08
CA ALA A 196 -6.49 34.96 32.46
C ALA A 196 -6.50 34.53 31.00
N ASP A 197 -6.43 35.50 30.08
CA ASP A 197 -6.59 35.30 28.64
C ASP A 197 -5.99 33.96 28.14
N ALA A 198 -6.84 32.93 28.04
CA ALA A 198 -6.75 31.93 27.00
C ALA A 198 -7.15 32.65 25.70
N SER A 199 -6.33 33.62 25.28
CA SER A 199 -6.59 34.48 24.13
C SER A 199 -6.59 33.63 22.87
N ALA A 200 -7.79 33.21 22.48
CA ALA A 200 -8.27 32.88 21.14
C ALA A 200 -7.46 31.93 20.23
N SER A 201 -6.33 31.34 20.64
CA SER A 201 -5.52 30.47 19.77
C SER A 201 -4.56 29.51 20.50
N ALA A 202 -4.56 29.47 21.84
CA ALA A 202 -3.73 28.51 22.58
C ALA A 202 -4.56 27.26 22.91
N GLY A 203 -4.08 26.08 22.50
CA GLY A 203 -4.76 24.79 22.65
C GLY A 203 -5.04 24.31 24.08
N ILE A 204 -5.07 25.19 25.08
CA ILE A 204 -5.43 24.90 26.48
C ILE A 204 -6.46 25.95 26.94
N VAL A 205 -7.66 25.48 27.32
CA VAL A 205 -8.83 26.24 27.76
C VAL A 205 -9.36 25.68 29.08
N ILE A 206 -10.02 26.49 29.91
CA ILE A 206 -10.66 25.97 31.14
C ILE A 206 -12.14 25.74 30.83
N SER A 207 -12.56 24.47 30.78
CA SER A 207 -13.96 24.06 30.61
C SER A 207 -14.43 23.34 31.86
N SER A 208 -15.56 23.75 32.45
CA SER A 208 -16.14 23.16 33.68
C SER A 208 -15.22 23.10 34.91
N GLY A 209 -14.30 24.07 35.06
CA GLY A 209 -13.40 24.14 36.21
C GLY A 209 -12.16 23.24 36.13
N ALA A 210 -11.92 22.60 34.98
CA ALA A 210 -10.70 21.84 34.71
C ALA A 210 -9.91 22.46 33.54
N ILE A 211 -8.58 22.35 33.57
CA ILE A 211 -7.72 22.66 32.42
C ILE A 211 -7.97 21.59 31.35
N SER A 212 -8.56 22.00 30.25
CA SER A 212 -8.89 21.17 29.08
C SER A 212 -8.08 21.63 27.87
N ALA A 213 -7.70 20.72 26.98
CA ALA A 213 -7.04 21.12 25.74
C ALA A 213 -8.09 21.39 24.66
N ASN A 214 -8.05 22.55 23.99
CA ASN A 214 -8.85 22.76 22.79
C ASN A 214 -8.16 22.04 21.64
N VAL A 215 -8.60 20.82 21.36
CA VAL A 215 -8.09 19.99 20.29
C VAL A 215 -9.07 20.03 19.12
N ASP A 216 -8.55 20.15 17.90
CA ASP A 216 -9.34 20.15 16.65
C ASP A 216 -10.07 18.82 16.39
N ASP A 217 -9.81 17.81 17.23
CA ASP A 217 -10.44 16.49 17.22
C ASP A 217 -10.26 15.71 15.89
N SER A 218 -9.39 16.19 15.00
CA SER A 218 -9.00 15.54 13.75
C SER A 218 -7.72 14.71 13.87
N THR A 219 -6.78 15.11 14.74
CA THR A 219 -5.48 14.44 14.95
C THR A 219 -5.27 13.98 16.38
N ILE A 220 -5.71 14.81 17.32
CA ILE A 220 -5.57 14.65 18.76
C ILE A 220 -6.97 14.81 19.35
N ALA A 221 -7.32 13.97 20.32
CA ALA A 221 -8.57 13.99 21.04
C ALA A 221 -8.33 13.98 22.55
N LEU A 222 -9.37 14.33 23.31
CA LEU A 222 -9.44 14.10 24.75
C LEU A 222 -10.23 12.81 25.00
N VAL A 223 -9.62 11.81 25.63
CA VAL A 223 -10.31 10.58 26.05
C VAL A 223 -10.18 10.46 27.57
N GLY A 224 -11.25 10.76 28.28
CA GLY A 224 -11.22 10.90 29.74
C GLY A 224 -10.31 12.06 30.17
N ASN A 225 -9.29 11.76 30.98
CA ASN A 225 -8.33 12.74 31.52
C ASN A 225 -6.99 12.75 30.76
N ALA A 226 -6.89 12.10 29.60
CA ALA A 226 -5.68 12.03 28.80
C ALA A 226 -5.86 12.69 27.43
N ILE A 227 -4.81 13.39 26.97
CA ILE A 227 -4.67 13.82 25.59
C ILE A 227 -4.13 12.63 24.80
N VAL A 228 -4.83 12.21 23.75
CA VAL A 228 -4.47 11.05 22.93
C VAL A 228 -4.40 11.44 21.45
N LEU A 229 -3.58 10.71 20.68
CA LEU A 229 -3.67 10.74 19.21
C LEU A 229 -4.85 9.88 18.77
N LYS A 230 -5.64 10.37 17.80
CA LYS A 230 -6.73 9.58 17.20
C LYS A 230 -6.20 8.56 16.21
N ASP A 231 -6.96 7.49 16.01
CA ASP A 231 -6.76 6.56 14.91
C ASP A 231 -6.69 7.33 13.59
N LEU A 232 -5.66 7.06 12.78
CA LEU A 232 -5.38 7.74 11.51
C LEU A 232 -5.08 9.25 11.61
N GLY A 233 -4.94 9.82 12.82
CA GLY A 233 -4.70 11.26 13.02
C GLY A 233 -3.40 11.78 12.39
N VAL A 234 -2.39 10.91 12.24
CA VAL A 234 -1.12 11.20 11.57
C VAL A 234 -1.09 10.53 10.20
N THR A 235 -1.33 11.31 9.15
CA THR A 235 -1.22 10.87 7.74
C THR A 235 0.23 10.94 7.25
N ASN A 236 0.60 10.18 6.21
CA ASN A 236 1.96 10.22 5.63
C ASN A 236 2.44 11.64 5.27
N ALA A 237 1.55 12.52 4.81
CA ALA A 237 1.89 13.91 4.48
C ALA A 237 2.33 14.76 5.69
N LYS A 238 1.96 14.35 6.91
CA LYS A 238 2.33 15.03 8.17
C LYS A 238 3.67 14.52 8.72
N VAL A 239 4.21 13.45 8.14
CA VAL A 239 5.52 12.91 8.47
C VAL A 239 6.54 13.51 7.49
N SER A 240 7.54 14.21 8.01
CA SER A 240 8.62 14.75 7.17
C SER A 240 9.33 13.62 6.41
N ALA A 241 9.64 13.83 5.14
CA ALA A 241 10.44 12.88 4.34
C ALA A 241 11.84 12.65 4.91
N SER A 242 12.34 13.57 5.75
CA SER A 242 13.60 13.45 6.48
C SER A 242 13.44 12.95 7.92
N ALA A 243 12.23 12.60 8.36
CA ALA A 243 12.01 12.11 9.71
C ALA A 243 12.72 10.77 9.90
N ALA A 244 13.65 10.72 10.87
CA ALA A 244 14.32 9.48 11.28
C ALA A 244 13.38 8.64 12.18
N ILE A 245 12.22 8.25 11.66
CA ILE A 245 11.30 7.41 12.42
C ILE A 245 11.90 6.02 12.54
N VAL A 246 12.24 5.65 13.76
CA VAL A 246 12.78 4.32 14.06
C VAL A 246 11.64 3.31 13.92
N GLU A 247 11.76 2.39 12.96
CA GLU A 247 10.72 1.41 12.63
C GLU A 247 10.24 0.60 13.85
N SER A 248 11.16 0.27 14.77
CA SER A 248 10.85 -0.46 16.01
C SER A 248 9.95 0.30 16.98
N LYS A 249 9.68 1.58 16.73
CA LYS A 249 8.74 2.41 17.49
C LYS A 249 7.37 2.51 16.83
N LEU A 250 7.19 1.97 15.62
CA LEU A 250 5.87 1.84 15.00
C LEU A 250 5.32 0.43 15.23
N SER A 251 4.04 0.34 15.61
CA SER A 251 3.31 -0.93 15.64
C SER A 251 2.75 -1.20 14.24
N LEU A 252 3.60 -1.66 13.33
CA LEU A 252 3.22 -1.99 11.96
C LEU A 252 2.85 -3.48 11.88
N ASP A 253 1.60 -3.77 11.50
CA ASP A 253 1.20 -5.13 11.12
C ASP A 253 1.50 -5.35 9.64
N TYR A 254 2.61 -6.04 9.37
CA TYR A 254 3.00 -6.37 8.01
C TYR A 254 2.16 -7.47 7.37
N SER A 255 1.34 -8.20 8.15
CA SER A 255 0.56 -9.35 7.66
C SER A 255 -0.42 -8.98 6.54
N THR A 256 -0.90 -7.74 6.51
CA THR A 256 -1.82 -7.19 5.50
C THR A 256 -1.13 -6.26 4.49
N SER A 257 0.20 -6.13 4.54
CA SER A 257 0.92 -5.24 3.64
C SER A 257 0.76 -5.66 2.17
N GLY A 258 0.70 -4.68 1.26
CA GLY A 258 0.67 -4.95 -0.18
C GLY A 258 1.89 -5.75 -0.66
N LEU A 259 3.02 -5.65 0.04
CA LEU A 259 4.21 -6.47 -0.17
C LEU A 259 3.94 -7.95 0.16
N ASN A 260 3.29 -8.26 1.27
CA ASN A 260 2.91 -9.64 1.58
C ASN A 260 1.90 -10.17 0.56
N THR A 261 0.95 -9.35 0.11
CA THR A 261 0.03 -9.74 -0.98
C THR A 261 0.80 -10.05 -2.27
N ALA A 262 1.78 -9.22 -2.64
CA ALA A 262 2.60 -9.43 -3.83
C ALA A 262 3.51 -10.67 -3.69
N VAL A 263 4.10 -10.91 -2.51
CA VAL A 263 4.91 -12.10 -2.23
C VAL A 263 4.06 -13.36 -2.24
N THR A 264 2.87 -13.35 -1.64
CA THR A 264 1.92 -14.47 -1.70
C THR A 264 1.44 -14.72 -3.13
N THR A 265 1.20 -13.66 -3.91
CA THR A 265 0.85 -13.79 -5.34
C THR A 265 2.00 -14.39 -6.13
N ALA A 266 3.23 -13.88 -5.96
CA ALA A 266 4.42 -14.43 -6.62
C ALA A 266 4.71 -15.87 -6.19
N GLN A 267 4.49 -16.21 -4.91
CA GLN A 267 4.63 -17.57 -4.41
C GLN A 267 3.55 -18.48 -5.01
N SER A 268 2.31 -18.00 -5.12
CA SER A 268 1.22 -18.69 -5.82
C SER A 268 1.56 -18.89 -7.30
N ASP A 269 2.13 -17.90 -7.97
CA ASP A 269 2.56 -18.01 -9.37
C ASP A 269 3.70 -19.03 -9.49
N ILE A 270 4.68 -19.01 -8.59
CA ILE A 270 5.77 -19.99 -8.52
C ILE A 270 5.20 -21.40 -8.29
N ASP A 271 4.27 -21.54 -7.35
CA ASP A 271 3.64 -22.82 -7.01
C ASP A 271 2.79 -23.33 -8.19
N THR A 272 2.10 -22.44 -8.91
CA THR A 272 1.36 -22.75 -10.14
C THR A 272 2.30 -23.16 -11.28
N HIS A 273 3.49 -22.54 -11.38
CA HIS A 273 4.54 -22.97 -12.29
C HIS A 273 5.18 -24.30 -11.87
N LYS A 274 5.18 -24.63 -10.57
CA LYS A 274 5.68 -25.90 -10.03
C LYS A 274 4.69 -27.06 -10.19
N ASP A 275 3.40 -26.75 -10.11
CA ASP A 275 2.24 -27.66 -10.28
C ASP A 275 1.98 -27.99 -11.76
N GLY A 276 2.37 -27.11 -12.69
CA GLY A 276 2.25 -27.36 -14.13
C GLY A 276 0.90 -26.98 -14.73
N THR A 277 0.00 -26.36 -13.97
CA THR A 277 -1.31 -25.91 -14.49
C THR A 277 -1.24 -24.65 -15.37
N ALA A 278 -0.25 -23.77 -15.21
CA ALA A 278 -0.08 -22.58 -16.07
C ALA A 278 1.03 -22.70 -17.12
N ASN A 279 1.91 -23.70 -17.00
CA ASN A 279 2.90 -24.01 -18.01
C ASN A 279 2.71 -25.46 -18.47
N LYS A 280 1.63 -25.67 -19.23
CA LYS A 280 1.63 -26.76 -20.21
C LYS A 280 2.67 -26.42 -21.28
N HIS A 281 3.94 -26.72 -21.00
CA HIS A 281 4.64 -27.50 -21.99
C HIS A 281 3.93 -28.85 -21.99
N ASP A 282 2.94 -28.95 -22.87
CA ASP A 282 2.15 -30.14 -23.08
C ASP A 282 3.15 -31.22 -23.51
N LEU A 283 3.54 -32.11 -22.60
CA LEU A 283 4.42 -33.24 -22.95
C LEU A 283 3.72 -34.21 -23.94
N SER A 284 2.44 -33.97 -24.27
CA SER A 284 1.73 -34.57 -25.41
C SER A 284 2.09 -33.97 -26.78
N GLU A 285 2.74 -32.80 -26.86
CA GLU A 285 3.26 -32.24 -28.12
C GLU A 285 4.62 -32.83 -28.52
N ILE A 286 5.30 -33.56 -27.62
CA ILE A 286 6.55 -34.25 -27.98
C ILE A 286 6.33 -35.44 -28.94
N ASP A 287 5.09 -35.91 -29.11
CA ASP A 287 4.83 -37.09 -29.93
C ASP A 287 4.15 -36.81 -31.29
N ASN A 288 3.96 -35.54 -31.71
CA ASN A 288 3.46 -35.31 -33.08
C ASN A 288 3.61 -33.90 -33.69
N GLU A 289 4.61 -33.10 -33.32
CA GLU A 289 4.87 -31.86 -34.06
C GLU A 289 6.05 -31.99 -35.01
N THR A 290 5.66 -32.05 -36.29
CA THR A 290 6.52 -32.06 -37.46
C THR A 290 7.20 -30.69 -37.58
N ASP A 291 8.31 -30.48 -36.89
CA ASP A 291 9.11 -29.25 -37.08
C ASP A 291 10.62 -29.54 -37.23
N GLY A 292 11.04 -29.65 -38.49
CA GLY A 292 12.15 -28.85 -38.99
C GLY A 292 13.61 -29.28 -38.77
N ASN A 293 13.94 -30.37 -38.06
CA ASN A 293 15.37 -30.72 -37.83
C ASN A 293 15.74 -32.22 -37.90
N TYR A 294 14.99 -33.02 -38.67
CA TYR A 294 15.28 -34.45 -38.93
C TYR A 294 15.47 -34.77 -40.44
N THR A 295 16.11 -33.87 -41.20
CA THR A 295 16.33 -34.05 -42.65
C THR A 295 17.25 -35.23 -43.02
N ASP A 296 18.06 -35.72 -42.10
CA ASP A 296 18.98 -36.85 -42.34
C ASP A 296 18.33 -38.23 -42.23
N VAL A 297 17.17 -38.34 -41.55
CA VAL A 297 16.47 -39.63 -41.38
C VAL A 297 15.49 -39.87 -42.53
N GLY A 298 14.83 -38.83 -43.04
CA GLY A 298 13.97 -38.93 -44.21
C GLY A 298 14.72 -39.25 -45.51
N THR A 299 15.94 -38.74 -45.65
CA THR A 299 16.84 -39.06 -46.78
C THR A 299 17.39 -40.49 -46.69
N ALA A 300 17.70 -40.97 -45.48
CA ALA A 300 18.10 -42.37 -45.26
C ALA A 300 16.97 -43.36 -45.61
N GLN A 301 15.72 -43.05 -45.25
CA GLN A 301 14.58 -43.91 -45.57
C GLN A 301 14.32 -43.98 -47.09
N ALA A 302 14.40 -42.85 -47.79
CA ALA A 302 14.24 -42.83 -49.25
C ALA A 302 15.34 -43.63 -49.98
N ALA A 303 16.58 -43.63 -49.44
CA ALA A 303 17.68 -44.43 -49.99
C ALA A 303 17.49 -45.94 -49.78
N ILE A 304 16.93 -46.33 -48.63
CA ILE A 304 16.58 -47.73 -48.32
C ILE A 304 15.51 -48.25 -49.29
N ASP A 305 14.46 -47.47 -49.53
CA ASP A 305 13.35 -47.87 -50.41
C ASP A 305 13.80 -48.02 -51.89
N ALA A 306 14.73 -47.17 -52.34
CA ALA A 306 15.32 -47.27 -53.67
C ALA A 306 16.17 -48.54 -53.84
N LEU A 307 16.94 -48.92 -52.80
CA LEU A 307 17.76 -50.12 -52.82
C LEU A 307 16.89 -51.40 -52.85
N ASP A 308 15.81 -51.43 -52.06
CA ASP A 308 14.86 -52.55 -52.04
C ASP A 308 14.18 -52.76 -53.40
N THR A 309 13.85 -51.67 -54.10
CA THR A 309 13.31 -51.72 -55.47
C THR A 309 14.32 -52.32 -56.47
N GLN A 310 15.59 -51.94 -56.37
CA GLN A 310 16.65 -52.45 -57.26
C GLN A 310 16.92 -53.95 -57.06
N VAL A 311 16.89 -54.42 -55.80
CA VAL A 311 17.09 -55.85 -55.47
C VAL A 311 16.01 -56.73 -56.08
N LYS A 312 14.75 -56.29 -56.06
CA LYS A 312 13.63 -57.02 -56.68
C LYS A 312 13.80 -57.15 -58.20
N ALA A 313 14.17 -56.06 -58.88
CA ALA A 313 14.39 -56.08 -60.33
C ALA A 313 15.55 -57.01 -60.76
N ASN A 314 16.62 -57.07 -59.95
CA ASN A 314 17.74 -57.98 -60.21
C ASN A 314 17.33 -59.46 -60.03
N ALA A 315 16.49 -59.76 -59.03
CA ALA A 315 16.00 -61.12 -58.80
C ALA A 315 15.17 -61.65 -59.99
N ASP A 316 14.30 -60.82 -60.56
CA ASP A 316 13.48 -61.18 -61.72
C ASP A 316 14.34 -61.44 -62.98
N SER A 317 15.40 -60.67 -63.18
CA SER A 317 16.32 -60.83 -64.32
C SER A 317 17.11 -62.15 -64.27
N ILE A 318 17.48 -62.61 -63.06
CA ILE A 318 18.22 -63.86 -62.86
C ILE A 318 17.34 -65.08 -63.19
N ALA A 319 16.04 -65.03 -62.88
CA ALA A 319 15.11 -66.12 -63.17
C ALA A 319 14.95 -66.39 -64.68
N ALA A 320 15.08 -65.36 -65.53
CA ALA A 320 14.92 -65.48 -66.98
C ALA A 320 16.11 -66.16 -67.71
N MET A 321 17.28 -66.33 -67.06
CA MET A 321 18.49 -66.85 -67.71
C MET A 321 18.67 -68.38 -67.61
N SER A 322 17.69 -69.14 -67.10
CA SER A 322 17.88 -70.54 -66.63
C SER A 322 17.19 -71.67 -67.44
N GLU A 323 16.90 -71.50 -68.74
CA GLU A 323 16.34 -72.60 -69.57
C GLU A 323 17.12 -72.83 -70.90
N VAL A 324 17.43 -74.09 -71.25
CA VAL A 324 18.12 -74.51 -72.49
C VAL A 324 17.10 -74.82 -73.60
N GLU A 325 17.23 -74.18 -74.76
CA GLU A 325 16.31 -74.18 -75.91
C GLU A 325 16.45 -75.42 -76.83
N THR A 326 15.33 -75.94 -77.36
CA THR A 326 15.28 -77.13 -78.24
C THR A 326 15.54 -76.77 -79.70
N VAL A 327 16.43 -77.51 -80.38
CA VAL A 327 16.73 -77.32 -81.81
C VAL A 327 16.05 -78.41 -82.64
N ALA A 328 15.02 -78.04 -83.39
CA ALA A 328 14.27 -78.96 -84.27
C ALA A 328 14.09 -78.37 -85.67
N GLU A 329 14.06 -79.24 -86.69
CA GLU A 329 13.80 -78.87 -88.08
C GLU A 329 12.83 -79.88 -88.71
N VAL A 330 11.98 -79.41 -89.62
CA VAL A 330 10.99 -80.26 -90.29
C VAL A 330 11.58 -80.78 -91.60
N PHE A 331 11.56 -82.11 -91.77
CA PHE A 331 11.93 -82.81 -93.01
C PHE A 331 10.73 -83.57 -93.56
N VAL A 332 10.86 -84.14 -94.76
CA VAL A 332 9.84 -85.01 -95.37
C VAL A 332 10.25 -86.48 -95.22
N ALA A 333 9.34 -87.36 -94.79
CA ALA A 333 9.61 -88.78 -94.60
C ALA A 333 9.77 -89.52 -95.95
N GLY A 334 10.89 -90.21 -96.11
CA GLY A 334 11.21 -91.05 -97.27
C GLY A 334 10.69 -92.48 -97.17
N GLU A 335 10.39 -92.94 -95.96
CA GLU A 335 9.75 -94.20 -95.64
C GLU A 335 8.71 -94.01 -94.53
N ALA A 336 7.81 -94.98 -94.32
CA ALA A 336 6.77 -94.87 -93.30
C ALA A 336 7.35 -95.06 -91.88
N LEU A 337 7.01 -94.17 -90.96
CA LEU A 337 7.32 -94.24 -89.52
C LEU A 337 6.05 -94.58 -88.75
N LEU A 338 6.11 -95.56 -87.85
CA LEU A 338 4.95 -95.94 -87.04
C LEU A 338 4.66 -94.90 -85.95
N ALA A 339 3.41 -94.83 -85.52
CA ALA A 339 3.01 -94.02 -84.36
C ALA A 339 3.73 -94.51 -83.10
N ASP A 340 3.87 -93.61 -82.12
CA ASP A 340 4.34 -93.87 -80.76
C ASP A 340 5.71 -94.57 -80.68
N THR A 341 6.49 -94.49 -81.75
CA THR A 341 7.79 -95.14 -81.86
C THR A 341 8.85 -94.08 -82.11
N LEU A 342 9.88 -94.08 -81.28
CA LEU A 342 11.01 -93.16 -81.43
C LEU A 342 11.99 -93.71 -82.47
N TYR A 343 12.18 -92.95 -83.53
CA TYR A 343 13.11 -93.28 -84.60
C TYR A 343 14.28 -92.30 -84.65
N ALA A 344 15.49 -92.83 -84.77
CA ALA A 344 16.64 -92.11 -85.26
C ALA A 344 16.62 -92.12 -86.79
N VAL A 345 16.79 -90.94 -87.39
CA VAL A 345 16.69 -90.76 -88.83
C VAL A 345 17.97 -90.18 -89.42
N ARG A 346 18.20 -90.48 -90.69
CA ARG A 346 19.30 -90.01 -91.53
C ARG A 346 18.74 -89.35 -92.78
N LEU A 347 19.60 -88.67 -93.54
CA LEU A 347 19.24 -88.20 -94.88
C LEU A 347 19.25 -89.34 -95.91
N ALA A 348 18.55 -89.12 -97.01
CA ALA A 348 18.50 -90.02 -98.17
C ALA A 348 19.88 -90.35 -98.75
N LYS A 349 20.10 -91.63 -99.10
CA LYS A 349 21.32 -92.10 -99.82
C LYS A 349 21.11 -92.19 -101.34
N GLY A 350 22.15 -92.48 -102.11
CA GLY A 350 22.15 -92.34 -103.58
C GLY A 350 21.07 -93.08 -104.39
N ALA A 351 20.43 -94.13 -103.84
CA ALA A 351 19.31 -94.83 -104.48
C ALA A 351 17.92 -94.41 -103.93
N GLU A 352 17.88 -93.49 -102.96
CA GLU A 352 16.69 -92.98 -102.29
C GLU A 352 16.34 -91.55 -102.76
N THR A 353 15.14 -91.06 -102.42
CA THR A 353 14.69 -89.72 -102.83
C THR A 353 15.42 -88.63 -102.04
N ALA A 354 16.24 -87.83 -102.71
CA ALA A 354 17.02 -86.74 -102.12
C ALA A 354 16.17 -85.75 -101.29
N GLY A 355 16.75 -85.23 -100.20
CA GLY A 355 16.10 -84.25 -99.32
C GLY A 355 15.08 -84.82 -98.33
N ARG A 356 14.81 -86.13 -98.37
CA ARG A 356 13.94 -86.82 -97.42
C ARG A 356 14.73 -87.52 -96.31
N VAL A 357 14.07 -87.77 -95.20
CA VAL A 357 14.61 -88.51 -94.07
C VAL A 357 14.17 -89.96 -94.09
N PHE A 358 15.11 -90.85 -93.84
CA PHE A 358 14.92 -92.30 -93.76
C PHE A 358 15.36 -92.78 -92.39
N LYS A 359 14.90 -93.93 -91.94
CA LYS A 359 15.35 -94.56 -90.71
C LYS A 359 16.84 -94.84 -90.85
N ALA A 360 17.61 -94.41 -89.85
CA ALA A 360 19.00 -94.80 -89.76
C ALA A 360 19.07 -96.30 -89.44
N ASP A 361 20.15 -96.98 -89.79
CA ASP A 361 20.34 -98.37 -89.43
C ASP A 361 21.72 -98.52 -88.81
N LYS A 362 21.82 -99.34 -87.77
CA LYS A 362 23.10 -99.66 -87.14
C LYS A 362 24.02 -100.49 -88.06
N ASP A 363 23.57 -101.02 -89.19
CA ASP A 363 24.43 -101.70 -90.17
C ASP A 363 25.54 -100.77 -90.68
N ALA A 364 26.78 -101.13 -90.37
CA ALA A 364 27.97 -100.36 -90.74
C ALA A 364 28.57 -100.71 -92.11
N SER A 365 27.85 -101.49 -92.94
CA SER A 365 28.26 -101.75 -94.33
C SER A 365 28.47 -100.49 -95.17
N SER A 366 27.86 -99.36 -94.78
CA SER A 366 28.06 -98.03 -95.35
C SER A 366 27.86 -96.97 -94.26
N ASN A 367 28.75 -95.96 -94.20
CA ASN A 367 28.64 -94.84 -93.26
C ASN A 367 27.29 -94.11 -93.37
N ASP A 368 26.75 -94.02 -94.58
CA ASP A 368 25.47 -93.34 -94.82
C ASP A 368 24.29 -94.03 -94.13
N ASN A 369 24.40 -95.32 -93.77
CA ASN A 369 23.31 -96.03 -93.09
C ASN A 369 23.10 -95.54 -91.65
N PHE A 370 24.17 -95.21 -90.92
CA PHE A 370 24.11 -94.89 -89.50
C PHE A 370 24.31 -93.40 -89.17
N HIS A 371 24.48 -92.54 -90.17
CA HIS A 371 24.67 -91.09 -89.95
C HIS A 371 23.37 -90.39 -89.53
N VAL A 372 23.08 -90.43 -88.23
CA VAL A 372 21.86 -89.90 -87.62
C VAL A 372 21.90 -88.37 -87.57
N ILE A 373 20.85 -87.71 -88.05
CA ILE A 373 20.71 -86.24 -88.02
C ILE A 373 19.78 -85.73 -86.92
N GLY A 374 19.01 -86.62 -86.31
CA GLY A 374 18.03 -86.27 -85.30
C GLY A 374 17.11 -87.44 -84.94
N LEU A 375 16.24 -87.17 -83.99
CA LEU A 375 15.20 -88.08 -83.56
C LEU A 375 13.83 -87.59 -84.03
N VAL A 376 12.97 -88.54 -84.38
CA VAL A 376 11.57 -88.32 -84.73
C VAL A 376 10.70 -89.15 -83.81
N TYR A 377 9.73 -88.50 -83.19
CA TYR A 377 8.64 -89.14 -82.49
C TYR A 377 7.34 -88.44 -82.87
N SER A 378 6.29 -89.23 -83.07
CA SER A 378 4.95 -88.72 -83.34
C SER A 378 3.93 -89.69 -82.77
N GLY A 379 2.92 -89.18 -82.08
CA GLY A 379 1.77 -89.97 -81.60
C GLY A 379 0.86 -90.48 -82.72
N SER A 380 1.18 -90.20 -83.98
CA SER A 380 0.48 -90.70 -85.17
C SER A 380 1.49 -91.15 -86.22
N ALA A 381 1.14 -92.18 -86.99
CA ALA A 381 2.03 -92.73 -88.01
C ALA A 381 2.29 -91.69 -89.11
N ILE A 382 3.56 -91.55 -89.49
CA ILE A 382 3.99 -90.64 -90.55
C ILE A 382 4.14 -91.45 -91.84
N ALA A 383 3.29 -91.18 -92.83
CA ALA A 383 3.34 -91.85 -94.12
C ALA A 383 4.49 -91.33 -95.00
N ILE A 384 4.82 -92.07 -96.06
CA ILE A 384 5.84 -91.65 -97.04
C ILE A 384 5.38 -90.34 -97.70
N GLY A 385 6.23 -89.31 -97.65
CA GLY A 385 5.95 -87.99 -98.22
C GLY A 385 5.33 -86.98 -97.24
N GLU A 386 5.02 -87.38 -96.00
CA GLU A 386 4.54 -86.48 -94.95
C GLU A 386 5.67 -85.79 -94.19
N ASN A 387 5.36 -84.72 -93.46
CA ASN A 387 6.32 -83.99 -92.64
C ASN A 387 6.70 -84.78 -91.37
N ALA A 388 8.00 -84.87 -91.11
CA ALA A 388 8.61 -85.42 -89.92
C ALA A 388 9.44 -84.33 -89.22
N THR A 389 9.05 -83.97 -87.99
CA THR A 389 9.85 -83.05 -87.16
C THR A 389 11.01 -83.80 -86.57
N VAL A 390 12.21 -83.38 -86.95
CA VAL A 390 13.48 -83.98 -86.54
C VAL A 390 14.10 -83.08 -85.48
N VAL A 391 14.11 -83.52 -84.23
CA VAL A 391 14.83 -82.82 -83.16
C VAL A 391 16.30 -83.21 -83.26
N LYS A 392 17.16 -82.20 -83.41
CA LYS A 392 18.60 -82.38 -83.61
C LYS A 392 19.38 -82.29 -82.30
N ALA A 393 18.93 -81.44 -81.38
CA ALA A 393 19.54 -81.27 -80.06
C ALA A 393 18.56 -80.63 -79.05
N GLY A 394 18.84 -80.82 -77.77
CA GLY A 394 18.08 -80.20 -76.68
C GLY A 394 16.96 -81.09 -76.15
N LYS A 395 15.96 -80.48 -75.51
CA LYS A 395 14.88 -81.24 -74.85
C LYS A 395 13.84 -81.69 -75.89
N MET A 396 13.58 -82.98 -75.99
CA MET A 396 12.42 -83.53 -76.70
C MET A 396 11.43 -84.04 -75.66
N ASP A 397 10.26 -83.41 -75.58
CA ASP A 397 9.13 -83.96 -74.83
C ASP A 397 8.32 -84.86 -75.76
N LEU A 398 8.13 -86.11 -75.35
CA LEU A 398 7.36 -87.10 -76.10
C LEU A 398 5.86 -87.02 -75.78
N GLY A 399 5.46 -86.32 -74.71
CA GLY A 399 4.06 -86.27 -74.26
C GLY A 399 3.52 -87.60 -73.72
N ALA A 400 4.28 -88.69 -73.83
CA ALA A 400 3.99 -90.02 -73.30
C ALA A 400 5.26 -90.66 -72.73
N ALA A 401 5.08 -91.63 -71.83
CA ALA A 401 6.22 -92.31 -71.21
C ALA A 401 6.96 -93.18 -72.22
N HIS A 402 8.27 -93.02 -72.33
CA HIS A 402 9.10 -93.89 -73.15
C HIS A 402 9.55 -95.13 -72.39
N SER A 403 9.88 -96.20 -73.12
CA SER A 403 10.45 -97.43 -72.54
C SER A 403 11.97 -97.37 -72.33
N LEU A 404 12.60 -96.22 -72.59
CA LEU A 404 14.04 -96.02 -72.34
C LEU A 404 14.32 -95.75 -70.85
N THR A 405 15.54 -96.09 -70.40
CA THR A 405 15.95 -95.85 -69.01
C THR A 405 16.36 -94.38 -68.80
N VAL A 406 15.79 -93.73 -67.78
CA VAL A 406 16.16 -92.35 -67.40
C VAL A 406 17.55 -92.33 -66.78
N GLY A 407 18.37 -91.36 -67.19
CA GLY A 407 19.76 -91.17 -66.74
C GLY A 407 20.81 -91.86 -67.61
N GLU A 408 20.40 -92.71 -68.54
CA GLU A 408 21.29 -93.53 -69.37
C GLU A 408 21.32 -93.07 -70.83
N VAL A 409 22.45 -93.27 -71.50
CA VAL A 409 22.60 -93.06 -72.94
C VAL A 409 21.92 -94.17 -73.73
N ASN A 410 21.20 -93.80 -74.79
CA ASN A 410 20.48 -94.70 -75.67
C ASN A 410 21.10 -94.67 -77.07
N PHE A 411 21.07 -95.82 -77.74
CA PHE A 411 21.81 -96.06 -78.97
C PHE A 411 20.89 -96.34 -80.15
N LEU A 412 21.42 -96.11 -81.36
CA LEU A 412 20.80 -96.50 -82.62
C LEU A 412 20.69 -98.03 -82.71
N GLY A 413 19.46 -98.50 -82.94
CA GLY A 413 19.12 -99.89 -83.23
C GLY A 413 18.99 -100.18 -84.73
N ALA A 414 18.56 -101.39 -85.07
CA ALA A 414 18.20 -101.73 -86.45
C ALA A 414 16.91 -101.01 -86.86
N THR A 415 16.76 -100.70 -88.15
CA THR A 415 15.55 -100.05 -88.70
C THR A 415 15.18 -98.74 -87.99
N GLY A 416 16.16 -97.99 -87.51
CA GLY A 416 16.00 -96.66 -86.92
C GLY A 416 15.47 -96.65 -85.51
N LEU A 417 15.15 -97.80 -84.92
CA LEU A 417 14.65 -97.84 -83.55
C LEU A 417 15.70 -97.31 -82.59
N VAL A 418 15.31 -96.38 -81.72
CA VAL A 418 16.16 -96.02 -80.59
C VAL A 418 15.98 -97.10 -79.53
N THR A 419 17.05 -97.82 -79.24
CA THR A 419 17.02 -98.91 -78.28
C THR A 419 17.78 -98.53 -77.02
N ALA A 420 17.22 -98.90 -75.87
CA ALA A 420 18.01 -98.97 -74.64
C ALA A 420 19.20 -99.93 -74.88
N GLY A 421 20.41 -99.55 -74.46
CA GLY A 421 21.60 -100.39 -74.62
C GLY A 421 21.33 -101.82 -74.14
N GLY A 422 21.70 -102.82 -74.96
CA GLY A 422 21.26 -104.22 -74.83
C GLY A 422 21.43 -104.80 -73.42
N ALA A 423 20.32 -105.31 -72.88
CA ALA A 423 20.11 -106.16 -71.70
C ALA A 423 20.80 -105.83 -70.35
N ASN A 424 21.75 -104.89 -70.25
CA ASN A 424 22.21 -104.28 -68.99
C ASN A 424 23.17 -103.10 -69.29
N GLY A 425 22.64 -101.87 -69.40
CA GLY A 425 23.40 -100.61 -69.26
C GLY A 425 24.37 -100.23 -70.40
N ALA A 426 24.27 -98.98 -70.88
CA ALA A 426 25.26 -98.15 -71.60
C ALA A 426 26.21 -98.77 -72.67
N SER A 427 25.99 -100.00 -73.13
CA SER A 427 26.97 -100.72 -73.92
C SER A 427 26.68 -100.55 -75.41
N ALA A 428 27.67 -100.06 -76.16
CA ALA A 428 27.62 -99.93 -77.61
C ALA A 428 27.34 -101.29 -78.28
N PRO A 429 26.63 -101.34 -79.43
CA PRO A 429 26.37 -102.58 -80.17
C PRO A 429 27.66 -103.35 -80.48
N SER A 430 27.85 -104.56 -79.96
CA SER A 430 29.15 -105.29 -79.94
C SER A 430 29.32 -106.37 -81.01
N THR A 431 28.37 -106.50 -81.93
CA THR A 431 28.44 -107.46 -83.05
C THR A 431 29.15 -106.82 -84.23
N ALA A 432 30.06 -107.57 -84.87
CA ALA A 432 30.85 -107.08 -86.00
C ALA A 432 29.95 -106.50 -87.11
N SER A 433 30.41 -105.42 -87.75
CA SER A 433 29.69 -104.65 -88.77
C SER A 433 28.47 -103.87 -88.26
N HIS A 434 28.46 -103.46 -86.99
CA HIS A 434 27.48 -102.50 -86.47
C HIS A 434 28.13 -101.21 -85.97
N ALA A 435 27.48 -100.08 -86.23
CA ALA A 435 27.85 -98.77 -85.76
C ALA A 435 27.33 -98.50 -84.35
N ALA A 436 28.14 -97.82 -83.55
CA ALA A 436 27.80 -97.34 -82.23
C ALA A 436 27.46 -95.85 -82.28
N VAL A 437 26.17 -95.52 -82.37
CA VAL A 437 25.69 -94.12 -82.37
C VAL A 437 24.81 -93.89 -81.16
N GLN A 438 25.21 -92.98 -80.28
CA GLN A 438 24.38 -92.48 -79.18
C GLN A 438 23.44 -91.41 -79.73
N VAL A 439 22.18 -91.43 -79.33
CA VAL A 439 21.16 -90.55 -79.93
C VAL A 439 20.37 -89.72 -78.90
N CYS A 440 20.23 -90.21 -77.66
CA CYS A 440 19.62 -89.44 -76.57
C CYS A 440 19.93 -90.00 -75.18
N VAL A 441 19.64 -89.19 -74.16
CA VAL A 441 19.59 -89.59 -72.74
C VAL A 441 18.18 -89.33 -72.20
N GLY A 442 17.59 -90.28 -71.47
CA GLY A 442 16.31 -90.01 -70.80
C GLY A 442 16.50 -89.05 -69.63
N ARG A 443 15.80 -87.90 -69.58
CA ARG A 443 15.85 -86.97 -68.43
C ARG A 443 14.75 -87.24 -67.42
N THR A 444 13.56 -87.56 -67.91
CA THR A 444 12.40 -87.97 -67.12
C THR A 444 11.63 -89.03 -67.91
N ALA A 445 10.52 -89.55 -67.40
CA ALA A 445 9.73 -90.56 -68.10
C ALA A 445 9.25 -90.12 -69.50
N ASN A 446 9.10 -88.81 -69.74
CA ASN A 446 8.53 -88.27 -70.98
C ASN A 446 9.50 -87.34 -71.72
N ILE A 447 10.56 -86.85 -71.06
CA ILE A 447 11.52 -85.91 -71.65
C ILE A 447 12.84 -86.62 -71.93
N LEU A 448 13.27 -86.53 -73.18
CA LEU A 448 14.59 -86.91 -73.63
C LEU A 448 15.48 -85.68 -73.79
N GLU A 449 16.77 -85.86 -73.54
CA GLU A 449 17.80 -84.96 -74.04
C GLU A 449 18.39 -85.55 -75.31
N VAL A 450 18.11 -84.92 -76.45
CA VAL A 450 18.65 -85.31 -77.74
C VAL A 450 20.09 -84.80 -77.83
N ARG A 451 21.01 -85.75 -77.95
CA ARG A 451 22.43 -85.51 -78.24
C ARG A 451 22.91 -86.65 -79.09
N ILE A 452 23.34 -86.34 -80.30
CA ILE A 452 23.81 -87.35 -81.25
C ILE A 452 25.33 -87.37 -81.24
N GLN A 453 25.90 -88.55 -81.04
CA GLN A 453 27.33 -88.76 -81.06
C GLN A 453 27.66 -90.11 -81.70
N GLU A 454 28.44 -90.07 -82.77
CA GLU A 454 28.99 -91.27 -83.40
C GLU A 454 30.26 -91.70 -82.65
N MET A 455 30.25 -92.91 -82.10
CA MET A 455 31.33 -93.42 -81.26
C MET A 455 32.32 -94.30 -82.03
N GLY A 456 31.90 -94.87 -83.17
CA GLY A 456 32.73 -95.73 -84.02
C GLY A 456 31.95 -96.87 -84.67
N VAL A 457 32.67 -97.73 -85.39
CA VAL A 457 32.17 -98.98 -86.00
C VAL A 457 32.89 -100.16 -85.35
N ASN A 458 32.15 -101.21 -84.99
CA ASN A 458 32.70 -102.45 -84.42
C ASN A 458 32.96 -103.54 -85.46
#